data_AF-A0A960DYW5-F1
#
_entry.id   AF-A0A960DYW5-F1
#
_cell.length_a   1.000
_cell.length_b   1.000
_cell.length_c   1.000
_cell.angle_alpha   90.00
_cell.angle_beta   90.00
_cell.angle_gamma   90.00
#
_symmetry.space_group_name_H-M   'P 1'
#
loop_
_entity.id
_entity.type
_entity.pdbx_description
1 polymer ?
#
loop_
_entity_poly.entity_id
_entity_poly.type
_entity_poly.pdbx_seq_one_letter_code
_entity_poly.pdbx_strand_id
1 'polypeptide(L)'
;MARLMVFVAALPLLALACSSDSGVAWDDLAATPGAEAYEGSIERILDDRLSGRMNERGLKLVDSRVEYLPDGTDWAGHVAWRAEHSAGMTEVQDRLDVPEPDAPVVMAEFSSGGDTLFLIGRADDDGERLVVLTALTRPA
;
A
#
# COMPACT_ATOMS: atom_id res chain seq x y z
N MET A 1 -18.57 68.23 -16.64
CA MET A 1 -17.26 68.48 -15.99
C MET A 1 -16.96 67.34 -15.04
N ALA A 2 -15.68 66.99 -14.93
CA ALA A 2 -15.04 65.99 -14.07
C ALA A 2 -15.29 64.49 -14.37
N ARG A 3 -14.24 63.88 -14.94
CA ARG A 3 -13.96 62.45 -15.07
C ARG A 3 -13.68 61.84 -13.70
N LEU A 4 -14.07 60.58 -13.49
CA LEU A 4 -13.29 59.66 -12.65
C LEU A 4 -13.19 58.31 -13.37
N MET A 5 -11.98 58.02 -13.86
CA MET A 5 -11.55 56.68 -14.24
C MET A 5 -11.03 55.97 -12.98
N VAL A 6 -11.45 54.73 -12.76
CA VAL A 6 -10.60 53.74 -12.08
C VAL A 6 -10.64 52.46 -12.92
N PHE A 7 -9.49 52.17 -13.52
CA PHE A 7 -9.08 50.88 -14.08
C PHE A 7 -8.55 50.04 -12.93
N VAL A 8 -9.01 48.79 -12.73
CA VAL A 8 -8.15 47.65 -12.35
C VAL A 8 -8.85 46.36 -12.81
N ALA A 9 -8.14 45.57 -13.61
CA ALA A 9 -8.48 44.25 -14.05
C ALA A 9 -8.11 43.20 -12.99
N ALA A 10 -8.93 42.14 -12.85
CA ALA A 10 -8.52 40.80 -12.42
C ALA A 10 -9.75 39.88 -12.55
N LEU A 11 -9.86 39.15 -13.65
CA LEU A 11 -9.67 37.69 -13.69
C LEU A 11 -10.66 36.94 -12.80
N PRO A 12 -11.51 36.04 -13.37
CA PRO A 12 -12.27 35.11 -12.56
C PRO A 12 -11.25 34.32 -11.76
N LEU A 13 -11.31 34.40 -10.43
CA LEU A 13 -10.58 33.50 -9.56
C LEU A 13 -11.13 32.10 -9.84
N LEU A 14 -10.52 31.48 -10.85
CA LEU A 14 -10.06 30.10 -10.87
C LEU A 14 -10.50 29.38 -9.63
N ALA A 15 -11.43 28.45 -9.83
CA ALA A 15 -11.42 27.13 -9.24
C ALA A 15 -10.20 26.90 -8.33
N LEU A 16 -10.29 27.36 -7.09
CA LEU A 16 -9.81 26.54 -5.98
C LEU A 16 -10.82 25.40 -5.86
N ALA A 17 -10.83 24.53 -6.88
CA ALA A 17 -10.77 23.13 -6.59
C ALA A 17 -9.52 23.01 -5.74
N CYS A 18 -9.68 23.14 -4.42
CA CYS A 18 -8.92 22.35 -3.51
C CYS A 18 -9.18 20.92 -3.98
N SER A 19 -8.41 20.46 -4.98
CA SER A 19 -7.85 19.13 -4.93
C SER A 19 -7.17 19.12 -3.58
N SER A 20 -7.97 18.78 -2.58
CA SER A 20 -7.45 18.18 -1.38
C SER A 20 -6.84 16.93 -1.96
N ASP A 21 -5.57 17.06 -2.35
CA ASP A 21 -4.63 16.00 -2.48
C ASP A 21 -4.59 15.40 -1.08
N SER A 22 -5.69 14.72 -0.74
CA SER A 22 -5.82 13.75 0.30
C SER A 22 -5.12 12.51 -0.23
N GLY A 23 -3.92 12.72 -0.78
CA GLY A 23 -2.89 11.70 -0.86
C GLY A 23 -2.79 11.21 0.56
N VAL A 24 -3.12 9.95 0.72
CA VAL A 24 -3.51 9.41 2.02
C VAL A 24 -2.31 9.61 2.95
N ALA A 25 -2.53 10.32 4.06
CA ALA A 25 -1.67 10.21 5.22
C ALA A 25 -2.10 8.89 5.87
N TRP A 26 -1.44 7.79 5.47
CA TRP A 26 -1.62 6.47 6.06
C TRP A 26 -1.00 6.47 7.47
N ASP A 27 -1.42 7.38 8.36
CA ASP A 27 -0.87 7.52 9.71
C ASP A 27 -1.11 6.21 10.49
N ASP A 28 -0.12 5.48 10.97
CA ASP A 28 0.96 4.85 10.21
C ASP A 28 0.38 3.55 9.61
N LEU A 29 0.99 2.91 8.60
CA LEU A 29 0.65 1.52 8.27
C LEU A 29 0.63 0.75 9.61
N ALA A 30 -0.52 0.44 10.21
CA ALA A 30 -0.49 -0.02 11.59
C ALA A 30 0.13 -1.41 11.62
N ALA A 31 1.09 -1.69 12.50
CA ALA A 31 1.63 -3.04 12.61
C ALA A 31 0.50 -4.05 12.85
N THR A 32 0.65 -5.28 12.36
CA THR A 32 -0.30 -6.33 12.72
C THR A 32 -0.25 -6.52 14.24
N PRO A 33 -1.39 -6.61 14.96
CA PRO A 33 -1.38 -6.79 16.40
C PRO A 33 -0.57 -8.02 16.80
N GLY A 34 0.49 -7.80 17.58
CA GLY A 34 1.42 -8.84 18.01
C GLY A 34 2.44 -9.29 16.96
N ALA A 35 2.50 -8.65 15.80
CA ALA A 35 3.57 -8.91 14.85
C ALA A 35 4.91 -8.34 15.31
N GLU A 36 5.96 -8.96 14.83
CA GLU A 36 7.34 -8.62 15.13
C GLU A 36 8.02 -8.13 13.85
N ALA A 37 8.95 -7.18 13.96
CA ALA A 37 9.76 -6.78 12.81
C ALA A 37 10.55 -7.98 12.28
N TYR A 38 10.57 -8.15 10.96
CA TYR A 38 11.33 -9.22 10.31
C TYR A 38 12.65 -8.67 9.75
N GLU A 39 13.75 -9.34 10.06
CA GLU A 39 15.04 -9.15 9.39
C GLU A 39 15.58 -10.52 8.98
N GLY A 40 15.63 -10.79 7.67
CA GLY A 40 16.05 -12.11 7.20
C GLY A 40 16.03 -12.29 5.68
N SER A 41 16.31 -13.53 5.26
CA SER A 41 16.49 -13.92 3.85
C SER A 41 15.27 -13.67 2.96
N ILE A 42 14.05 -13.71 3.53
CA ILE A 42 12.80 -13.64 2.77
C ILE A 42 12.48 -12.22 2.28
N GLU A 43 13.00 -11.19 2.95
CA GLU A 43 12.74 -9.79 2.61
C GLU A 43 13.04 -9.51 1.13
N ARG A 44 14.18 -10.01 0.64
CA ARG A 44 14.56 -9.89 -0.77
C ARG A 44 13.54 -10.50 -1.72
N ILE A 45 12.96 -11.65 -1.38
CA ILE A 45 11.97 -12.35 -2.23
C ILE A 45 10.69 -11.51 -2.32
N LEU A 46 10.26 -10.93 -1.19
CA LEU A 46 9.07 -10.08 -1.13
C LEU A 46 9.30 -8.75 -1.87
N ASP A 47 10.48 -8.16 -1.72
CA ASP A 47 10.87 -6.91 -2.40
C ASP A 47 10.99 -7.09 -3.92
N ASP A 48 11.59 -8.18 -4.39
CA ASP A 48 11.67 -8.50 -5.81
C ASP A 48 10.26 -8.63 -6.40
N ARG A 49 9.32 -9.21 -5.63
CA ARG A 49 7.92 -9.35 -6.04
C ARG A 49 7.20 -8.00 -6.10
N LEU A 50 7.36 -7.16 -5.07
CA LEU A 50 6.80 -5.81 -5.03
C LEU A 50 7.31 -4.97 -6.21
N SER A 51 8.63 -4.99 -6.41
CA SER A 51 9.31 -4.23 -7.46
C SER A 51 8.79 -4.61 -8.85
N GLY A 52 8.58 -5.90 -9.10
CA GLY A 52 7.95 -6.36 -10.35
C GLY A 52 6.58 -5.73 -10.58
N ARG A 53 5.70 -5.77 -9.57
CA ARG A 53 4.35 -5.18 -9.65
C ARG A 53 4.36 -3.67 -9.83
N MET A 54 5.24 -2.97 -9.11
CA MET A 54 5.37 -1.53 -9.23
C MET A 54 5.84 -1.09 -10.62
N ASN A 55 6.83 -1.80 -11.19
CA ASN A 55 7.35 -1.49 -12.51
C ASN A 55 6.31 -1.74 -13.61
N GLU A 56 5.54 -2.84 -13.53
CA GLU A 56 4.45 -3.15 -14.46
C GLU A 56 3.39 -2.03 -14.51
N ARG A 57 3.20 -1.31 -13.40
CA ARG A 57 2.10 -0.34 -13.21
C ARG A 57 2.56 1.12 -13.15
N GLY A 58 3.85 1.40 -13.26
CA GLY A 58 4.39 2.75 -13.14
C GLY A 58 4.12 3.37 -11.76
N LEU A 59 4.33 2.59 -10.69
CA LEU A 59 4.13 3.03 -9.31
C LEU A 59 5.47 3.37 -8.65
N LYS A 60 5.43 4.27 -7.66
CA LYS A 60 6.54 4.55 -6.74
C LYS A 60 6.16 4.17 -5.31
N LEU A 61 7.16 3.74 -4.56
CA LEU A 61 7.03 3.37 -3.15
C LEU A 61 6.87 4.63 -2.31
N VAL A 62 5.94 4.59 -1.37
CA VAL A 62 5.74 5.61 -0.35
C VAL A 62 6.39 5.17 0.95
N ASP A 63 6.01 3.98 1.41
CA ASP A 63 6.50 3.37 2.65
C ASP A 63 6.30 1.85 2.59
N SER A 64 7.09 1.11 3.36
CA SER A 64 6.96 -0.34 3.49
C SER A 64 7.58 -0.87 4.78
N ARG A 65 7.13 -2.05 5.18
CA ARG A 65 7.81 -2.85 6.19
C ARG A 65 7.62 -4.33 5.93
N VAL A 66 8.43 -5.14 6.62
CA VAL A 66 8.29 -6.58 6.65
C VAL A 66 8.14 -7.04 8.10
N GLU A 67 7.17 -7.92 8.33
CA GLU A 67 6.78 -8.38 9.66
C GLU A 67 6.64 -9.89 9.71
N TYR A 68 7.00 -10.49 10.84
CA TYR A 68 6.52 -11.79 11.24
C TYR A 68 5.14 -11.66 11.86
N LEU A 69 4.18 -12.45 11.39
CA LEU A 69 2.87 -12.52 12.03
C LEU A 69 2.93 -13.30 13.35
N PRO A 70 1.98 -13.04 14.28
CA PRO A 70 1.83 -13.84 15.48
C PRO A 70 1.49 -15.30 15.14
N ASP A 71 1.95 -16.23 15.97
CA ASP A 71 1.63 -17.65 15.85
C ASP A 71 0.12 -17.89 15.73
N GLY A 72 -0.28 -18.76 14.80
CA GLY A 72 -1.67 -19.08 14.53
C GLY A 72 -2.41 -18.05 13.64
N THR A 73 -1.77 -16.94 13.25
CA THR A 73 -2.31 -16.02 12.25
C THR A 73 -2.02 -16.54 10.85
N ASP A 74 -3.06 -16.91 10.11
CA ASP A 74 -2.94 -17.27 8.70
C ASP A 74 -3.15 -16.06 7.77
N TRP A 75 -2.93 -16.29 6.47
CA TRP A 75 -3.10 -15.26 5.45
C TRP A 75 -4.52 -14.66 5.43
N ALA A 76 -5.55 -15.49 5.57
CA ALA A 76 -6.94 -15.02 5.51
C ALA A 76 -7.27 -14.13 6.72
N GLY A 77 -6.82 -14.51 7.91
CA GLY A 77 -6.97 -13.72 9.13
C GLY A 77 -6.24 -12.38 9.04
N HIS A 78 -5.02 -12.36 8.50
CA HIS A 78 -4.26 -11.12 8.29
C HIS A 78 -4.95 -10.17 7.29
N VAL A 79 -5.39 -10.70 6.15
CA VAL A 79 -6.09 -9.93 5.11
C VAL A 79 -7.38 -9.34 5.65
N ALA A 80 -8.20 -10.13 6.37
CA ALA A 80 -9.45 -9.65 6.97
C ALA A 80 -9.19 -8.50 7.96
N TRP A 81 -8.18 -8.63 8.83
CA TRP A 81 -7.81 -7.58 9.76
C TRP A 81 -7.36 -6.28 9.04
N ARG A 82 -6.57 -6.40 7.96
CA ARG A 82 -6.18 -5.26 7.12
C ARG A 82 -7.39 -4.60 6.46
N ALA A 83 -8.30 -5.41 5.90
CA ALA A 83 -9.52 -4.94 5.25
C ALA A 83 -10.43 -4.14 6.19
N GLU A 84 -10.58 -4.60 7.44
CA GLU A 84 -11.34 -3.88 8.48
C GLU A 84 -10.72 -2.51 8.81
N HIS A 85 -9.38 -2.43 8.87
CA HIS A 85 -8.67 -1.16 9.05
C HIS A 85 -8.74 -0.26 7.81
N SER A 86 -9.09 -0.81 6.65
CA SER A 86 -9.15 -0.13 5.36
C SER A 86 -10.57 0.00 4.80
N ALA A 87 -11.58 0.20 5.65
CA ALA A 87 -13.03 0.06 5.35
C ALA A 87 -13.64 0.95 4.22
N GLY A 88 -12.86 1.50 3.31
CA GLY A 88 -13.30 2.24 2.11
C GLY A 88 -12.72 1.76 0.79
N MET A 89 -12.13 0.56 0.71
CA MET A 89 -11.32 0.14 -0.44
C MET A 89 -11.94 -1.02 -1.23
N THR A 90 -11.72 -1.03 -2.54
CA THR A 90 -12.01 -2.18 -3.41
C THR A 90 -10.91 -3.22 -3.20
N GLU A 91 -11.26 -4.33 -2.56
CA GLU A 91 -10.36 -5.45 -2.30
C GLU A 91 -10.19 -6.30 -3.57
N VAL A 92 -8.93 -6.60 -3.91
CA VAL A 92 -8.59 -7.61 -4.92
C VAL A 92 -7.62 -8.60 -4.28
N GLN A 93 -8.09 -9.82 -4.03
CA GLN A 93 -7.25 -10.93 -3.56
C GLN A 93 -6.82 -11.79 -4.75
N ASP A 94 -5.52 -11.82 -5.03
CA ASP A 94 -4.93 -12.68 -6.05
C ASP A 94 -3.96 -13.68 -5.40
N ARG A 95 -4.39 -14.94 -5.29
CA ARG A 95 -3.47 -16.03 -4.92
C ARG A 95 -2.55 -16.31 -6.12
N LEU A 96 -1.30 -15.90 -6.00
CA LEU A 96 -0.30 -16.11 -7.04
C LEU A 96 0.52 -17.36 -6.73
N ASP A 97 0.25 -18.46 -7.43
CA ASP A 97 1.16 -19.61 -7.37
C ASP A 97 2.46 -19.23 -8.11
N VAL A 98 3.47 -18.78 -7.36
CA VAL A 98 4.81 -18.50 -7.90
C VAL A 98 5.59 -19.82 -7.99
N PRO A 99 6.15 -20.18 -9.15
CA PRO A 99 6.90 -21.42 -9.31
C PRO A 99 8.28 -21.32 -8.64
N GLU A 100 8.37 -21.87 -7.42
CA GLU A 100 9.53 -22.45 -6.71
C GLU A 100 10.78 -21.60 -6.33
N PRO A 101 11.54 -22.04 -5.29
CA PRO A 101 11.36 -23.27 -4.50
C PRO A 101 10.77 -23.04 -3.10
N ASP A 102 9.97 -24.03 -2.69
CA ASP A 102 9.55 -24.44 -1.35
C ASP A 102 8.45 -23.70 -0.58
N ALA A 103 8.05 -22.47 -0.91
CA ALA A 103 6.82 -21.90 -0.33
C ALA A 103 6.08 -20.94 -1.28
N PRO A 104 4.74 -21.05 -1.40
CA PRO A 104 3.96 -20.13 -2.24
C PRO A 104 4.03 -18.70 -1.69
N VAL A 105 4.13 -17.73 -2.59
CA VAL A 105 3.99 -16.30 -2.25
C VAL A 105 2.54 -15.90 -2.47
N VAL A 106 1.87 -15.42 -1.44
CA VAL A 106 0.50 -14.92 -1.49
C VAL A 106 0.48 -13.40 -1.60
N MET A 107 -0.54 -12.84 -2.23
CA MET A 107 -0.62 -11.40 -2.44
C MET A 107 -2.05 -10.90 -2.35
N ALA A 108 -2.22 -9.69 -1.82
CA ALA A 108 -3.48 -8.97 -1.85
C ALA A 108 -3.20 -7.50 -2.14
N GLU A 109 -4.17 -6.85 -2.80
CA GLU A 109 -4.09 -5.45 -3.18
C GLU A 109 -5.35 -4.70 -2.75
N PHE A 110 -5.15 -3.48 -2.27
CA PHE A 110 -6.23 -2.56 -1.92
C PHE A 110 -5.94 -1.23 -2.61
N SER A 111 -6.87 -0.75 -3.44
CA SER A 111 -6.73 0.55 -4.13
C SER A 111 -7.68 1.60 -3.58
N SER A 112 -7.20 2.83 -3.38
CA SER A 112 -8.00 3.99 -2.94
C SER A 112 -7.39 5.30 -3.39
N GLY A 113 -8.17 6.20 -3.98
CA GLY A 113 -7.74 7.57 -4.25
C GLY A 113 -6.50 7.72 -5.15
N GLY A 114 -6.11 6.67 -5.89
CA GLY A 114 -4.89 6.63 -6.69
C GLY A 114 -3.74 5.85 -6.03
N ASP A 115 -3.76 5.70 -4.71
CA ASP A 115 -2.79 4.90 -3.97
C ASP A 115 -3.14 3.40 -4.02
N THR A 116 -2.13 2.54 -3.83
CA THR A 116 -2.28 1.08 -3.74
C THR A 116 -1.49 0.52 -2.57
N LEU A 117 -2.16 -0.23 -1.69
CA LEU A 117 -1.55 -1.04 -0.64
C LEU A 117 -1.34 -2.46 -1.16
N PHE A 118 -0.11 -2.94 -1.07
CA PHE A 118 0.26 -4.32 -1.32
C PHE A 118 0.49 -5.05 0.00
N LEU A 119 -0.09 -6.24 0.12
CA LEU A 119 0.31 -7.25 1.08
C LEU A 119 0.96 -8.39 0.30
N ILE A 120 2.17 -8.78 0.66
CA ILE A 120 2.89 -9.90 0.04
C ILE A 120 3.37 -10.82 1.15
N GLY A 121 2.86 -12.04 1.20
CA GLY A 121 3.14 -13.00 2.25
C GLY A 121 3.88 -14.23 1.76
N ARG A 122 4.78 -14.78 2.57
CA ARG A 122 5.42 -16.08 2.37
C ARG A 122 5.64 -16.74 3.73
N ALA A 123 5.47 -18.05 3.80
CA ALA A 123 5.89 -18.79 4.99
C ALA A 123 7.42 -18.66 5.17
N ASP A 124 7.88 -18.69 6.42
CA ASP A 124 9.30 -18.66 6.73
C ASP A 124 10.03 -19.96 6.36
N ASP A 125 11.35 -19.99 6.57
CA ASP A 125 12.19 -21.10 6.11
C ASP A 125 11.80 -22.44 6.77
N ASP A 126 11.23 -22.41 7.98
CA ASP A 126 10.72 -23.58 8.70
C ASP A 126 9.23 -23.88 8.40
N GLY A 127 8.55 -22.96 7.69
CA GLY A 127 7.14 -23.08 7.30
C GLY A 127 6.14 -22.88 8.45
N GLU A 128 6.60 -22.38 9.60
CA GLU A 128 5.80 -22.29 10.82
C GLU A 128 5.11 -20.93 10.96
N ARG A 129 5.73 -19.86 10.44
CA ARG A 129 5.22 -18.49 10.58
C ARG A 129 5.12 -17.80 9.23
N LEU A 130 4.18 -16.86 9.12
CA LEU A 130 4.01 -16.06 7.92
C LEU A 130 4.83 -14.77 8.04
N VAL A 131 5.70 -14.53 7.06
CA VAL A 131 6.38 -13.26 6.86
C VAL A 131 5.58 -12.45 5.85
N VAL A 132 5.24 -11.20 6.18
CA VAL A 132 4.44 -10.33 5.32
C VAL A 132 5.14 -9.00 5.11
N LEU A 133 5.33 -8.65 3.83
CA LEU A 133 5.62 -7.30 3.40
C LEU A 133 4.30 -6.54 3.24
N THR A 134 4.21 -5.40 3.91
CA THR A 134 3.13 -4.42 3.74
C THR A 134 3.73 -3.18 3.11
N ALA A 135 3.26 -2.77 1.93
CA ALA A 135 3.81 -1.64 1.20
C ALA A 135 2.73 -0.72 0.64
N LEU A 136 2.93 0.57 0.83
CA LEU A 136 2.12 1.62 0.24
C LEU A 136 2.80 2.19 -0.99
N THR A 137 2.06 2.29 -2.08
CA THR A 137 2.53 2.83 -3.35
C THR A 137 1.56 3.86 -3.91
N ARG A 138 2.05 4.69 -4.83
CA ARG A 138 1.27 5.68 -5.57
C ARG A 138 1.77 5.79 -7.01
N PRO A 139 1.04 6.43 -7.94
CA PRO A 139 1.51 6.65 -9.30
C PRO A 139 2.83 7.45 -9.30
N ALA A 140 3.75 7.08 -10.20
CA ALA A 140 5.06 7.69 -10.34
C ALA A 140 4.99 9.18 -10.70
#